data_AF-A0A1J3HPM6-F1
#
_entry.id   AF-A0A1J3HPM6-F1
#
_cell.length_a   1.000
_cell.length_b   1.000
_cell.length_c   1.000
_cell.angle_alpha   90.00
_cell.angle_beta   90.00
_cell.angle_gamma   90.00
#
_symmetry.space_group_name_H-M   'P 1'
#
loop_
_entity.id
_entity.type
_entity.pdbx_description
1 polymer ?
#
loop_
_entity_poly.entity_id
_entity_poly.type
_entity_poly.pdbx_seq_one_letter_code
_entity_poly.pdbx_strand_id
1 'polypeptide(L)'
;TPRIEYLHAYIGAVLKSVRNGSDTRGYFVWSFMDLYELLWGYEFSFGLYSVNFSDPRRKRSPKLSAHWYSAFLKGNTTSLG
;
A
#
# COMPACT_ATOMS: atom_id res chain seq x y z
N THR A 1 0.23 -11.95 3.51
CA THR A 1 0.42 -10.90 4.54
C THR A 1 1.67 -10.03 4.38
N PRO A 2 2.78 -10.42 3.69
CA PRO A 2 4.03 -9.62 3.72
C PRO A 2 3.89 -8.14 3.35
N ARG A 3 3.00 -7.80 2.41
CA ARG A 3 2.76 -6.40 2.04
C ARG A 3 2.15 -5.57 3.17
N ILE A 4 1.29 -6.17 4.00
CA ILE A 4 0.69 -5.50 5.16
C ILE A 4 1.76 -5.24 6.21
N GLU A 5 2.56 -6.25 6.53
CA GLU A 5 3.67 -6.14 7.48
C GLU A 5 4.65 -5.04 7.05
N TYR A 6 4.99 -4.99 5.75
CA TYR A 6 5.80 -3.93 5.16
C TYR A 6 5.16 -2.55 5.36
N LEU A 7 3.91 -2.36 4.97
CA LEU A 7 3.24 -1.06 5.13
C LEU A 7 3.18 -0.62 6.60
N HIS A 8 2.83 -1.54 7.50
CA HIS A 8 2.76 -1.28 8.93
C HIS A 8 4.12 -0.85 9.50
N ALA A 9 5.19 -1.55 9.15
CA ALA A 9 6.55 -1.24 9.61
C ALA A 9 7.01 0.15 9.14
N TYR A 10 6.81 0.49 7.86
CA TYR A 10 7.25 1.78 7.31
C TYR A 10 6.41 2.95 7.80
N ILE A 11 5.09 2.78 7.97
CA ILE A 11 4.25 3.81 8.60
C ILE A 11 4.68 4.04 10.05
N GLY A 12 4.98 2.97 10.79
CA GLY A 12 5.53 3.06 12.15
C GLY A 12 6.88 3.78 12.20
N ALA A 13 7.75 3.55 11.21
CA ALA A 13 9.03 4.26 11.08
C ALA A 13 8.84 5.76 10.81
N VAL A 14 7.87 6.15 9.96
CA VAL A 14 7.53 7.57 9.75
C VAL A 14 7.02 8.21 11.05
N LEU A 15 6.14 7.53 11.79
CA LEU A 15 5.67 8.01 13.08
C LEU A 15 6.84 8.24 14.07
N LYS A 16 7.80 7.31 14.12
CA LYS A 16 9.01 7.45 14.93
C LYS A 16 9.83 8.68 14.49
N SER A 17 9.99 8.91 13.19
CA SER A 17 10.70 10.06 12.65
C SER A 17 10.03 11.39 13.04
N VAL A 18 8.70 11.48 12.93
CA VAL A 18 7.93 12.67 13.34
C VAL A 18 8.11 12.95 14.83
N ARG A 19 8.02 11.91 15.68
CA ARG A 19 8.26 12.03 17.13
C ARG A 19 9.68 12.48 17.47
N ASN A 20 10.63 12.25 16.58
CA ASN A 20 12.03 12.67 16.72
C ASN A 20 12.32 14.05 16.10
N GLY A 21 11.29 14.82 15.73
CA GLY A 21 11.42 16.21 15.27
C GLY A 21 11.43 16.42 13.76
N SER A 22 11.16 15.39 12.96
CA SER A 22 10.98 15.55 11.51
C SER A 22 9.67 16.27 11.17
N ASP A 23 9.70 17.31 10.31
CA ASP A 23 8.51 17.99 9.76
C ASP A 23 7.88 17.17 8.60
N THR A 24 7.61 15.89 8.85
CA THR A 24 6.92 15.03 7.87
C THR A 24 5.41 15.18 8.03
N ARG A 25 4.74 15.63 6.96
CA ARG A 25 3.30 15.96 6.98
C ARG A 25 2.39 14.94 6.30
N GLY A 26 2.96 13.89 5.72
CA GLY A 26 2.18 12.89 5.00
C GLY A 26 3.00 11.67 4.58
N TYR A 27 2.28 10.64 4.13
CA TYR A 27 2.84 9.40 3.63
C TYR A 27 2.01 8.93 2.43
N PHE A 28 2.66 8.69 1.29
CA PHE A 28 2.02 8.19 0.09
C PHE A 28 2.47 6.76 -0.19
N VAL A 29 1.51 5.85 -0.28
CA VAL A 29 1.78 4.46 -0.66
C VAL A 29 2.03 4.39 -2.17
N TRP A 30 3.22 3.91 -2.56
CA TRP A 30 3.42 3.40 -3.91
C TRP A 30 2.92 1.96 -4.01
N SER A 31 1.91 1.65 -4.80
CA SER A 31 1.04 2.56 -5.57
C SER A 31 -0.42 2.31 -5.22
N PHE A 32 -1.30 3.20 -5.68
CA PHE A 32 -2.75 2.98 -5.51
C PHE A 32 -3.22 1.70 -6.24
N MET A 33 -2.77 1.48 -7.47
CA MET A 33 -3.08 0.30 -8.28
C MET A 33 -1.86 -0.20 -9.05
N ASP A 34 -1.89 -1.45 -9.49
CA ASP A 34 -0.85 -1.99 -10.37
C ASP A 34 -0.74 -1.16 -11.64
N LEU A 35 0.49 -0.99 -12.11
CA LEU A 35 0.86 -0.16 -13.25
C LEU A 35 2.01 -0.81 -14.01
N TYR A 36 2.37 -0.22 -15.15
CA TYR A 36 3.59 -0.60 -15.86
C TYR A 36 4.80 -0.06 -15.11
N GLU A 37 5.57 -0.96 -14.50
CA GLU A 37 6.74 -0.62 -13.71
C GLU A 37 7.99 -0.60 -14.60
N LEU A 38 8.23 0.53 -15.28
CA LEU A 38 9.44 0.89 -16.04
C LEU A 38 10.35 -0.29 -16.46
N LEU A 39 11.23 -0.75 -15.56
CA LEU A 39 12.26 -1.77 -15.83
C LEU A 39 11.73 -3.21 -15.87
N TRP A 40 10.56 -3.46 -15.29
CA TRP A 40 9.98 -4.78 -15.03
C TRP A 40 8.62 -4.98 -15.70
N GLY A 41 8.15 -3.98 -16.44
CA GLY A 41 6.87 -4.02 -17.13
C GLY A 41 5.70 -4.37 -16.19
N TYR A 42 5.01 -5.49 -16.44
CA TYR A 42 3.85 -5.92 -15.65
C TYR A 42 4.15 -7.12 -14.74
N GLU A 43 5.42 -7.51 -14.60
CA GLU A 43 5.80 -8.69 -13.81
C GLU A 43 5.62 -8.47 -12.31
N PHE A 44 5.80 -7.23 -11.85
CA PHE A 44 5.63 -6.88 -10.44
C PHE A 44 4.37 -6.06 -10.17
N SER A 45 3.78 -6.35 -9.01
CA SER A 45 2.45 -5.91 -8.63
C SER A 45 2.52 -5.10 -7.32
N PHE A 46 2.73 -3.80 -7.44
CA PHE A 46 2.92 -2.89 -6.29
C PHE A 46 1.63 -2.24 -5.77
N GLY A 47 0.53 -2.30 -6.50
CA GLY A 47 -0.70 -1.60 -6.15
C GLY A 47 -1.36 -2.12 -4.88
N LEU A 48 -2.14 -1.26 -4.21
CA LEU A 48 -3.18 -1.71 -3.29
C LEU A 48 -4.31 -2.43 -4.06
N TYR A 49 -4.55 -2.05 -5.30
CA TYR A 49 -5.48 -2.72 -6.22
C TYR A 49 -4.71 -3.47 -7.31
N SER A 50 -5.08 -4.73 -7.56
CA SER A 50 -4.60 -5.44 -8.74
C SER A 50 -5.35 -4.97 -9.99
N VAL A 51 -4.64 -4.89 -11.11
CA VAL A 51 -5.23 -4.54 -12.41
C VAL A 51 -5.13 -5.76 -13.33
N ASN A 52 -6.26 -6.18 -13.91
CA ASN A 52 -6.22 -7.19 -14.97
C ASN A 52 -5.76 -6.54 -16.28
N PHE A 53 -4.49 -6.75 -16.64
CA PHE A 53 -3.92 -6.20 -17.86
C PHE A 53 -4.33 -6.95 -19.15
N SER A 54 -4.96 -8.12 -19.04
CA SER A 54 -5.51 -8.84 -20.20
C SER A 54 -6.95 -8.42 -20.52
N ASP A 55 -7.67 -7.81 -19.56
CA ASP A 55 -9.03 -7.27 -19.78
C ASP A 55 -8.94 -5.86 -20.39
N PRO A 56 -9.55 -5.60 -21.58
CA PRO A 56 -9.61 -4.27 -22.17
C PRO A 56 -10.20 -3.19 -21.25
N ARG A 57 -11.10 -3.57 -20.34
CA ARG A 57 -11.73 -2.66 -19.36
C ARG A 57 -10.83 -2.39 -18.15
N ARG A 58 -9.66 -3.04 -18.06
CA ARG A 58 -8.67 -2.88 -16.98
C ARG A 58 -9.31 -3.01 -15.61
N LYS A 59 -10.05 -4.11 -15.37
CA LYS A 59 -10.75 -4.32 -14.08
C LYS A 59 -9.76 -4.20 -12.92
N ARG A 60 -10.15 -3.44 -11.88
CA ARG A 60 -9.38 -3.28 -10.63
C ARG A 60 -10.03 -4.07 -9.51
N SER A 61 -9.23 -4.82 -8.77
CA SER A 61 -9.68 -5.62 -7.63
C SER A 61 -8.87 -5.27 -6.39
N PRO A 62 -9.51 -5.00 -5.23
CA PRO A 62 -8.77 -4.68 -4.01
C PRO A 62 -7.94 -5.90 -3.55
N LYS A 63 -6.67 -5.66 -3.20
CA LYS A 63 -5.85 -6.67 -2.52
C LYS A 63 -6.13 -6.62 -1.02
N LEU A 64 -5.67 -7.64 -0.28
CA LEU A 64 -5.79 -7.66 1.18
C LEU A 64 -5.17 -6.41 1.84
N SER A 65 -4.07 -5.89 1.28
CA SER A 65 -3.44 -4.65 1.74
C SER A 65 -4.33 -3.42 1.54
N ALA A 66 -5.22 -3.37 0.54
CA ALA A 66 -6.19 -2.28 0.40
C ALA A 66 -7.21 -2.28 1.54
N HIS A 67 -7.75 -3.45 1.87
CA HIS A 67 -8.69 -3.60 2.98
C HIS A 67 -8.04 -3.22 4.31
N TRP A 68 -6.83 -3.73 4.57
CA TRP A 68 -6.07 -3.39 5.75
C TRP A 68 -5.75 -1.89 5.82
N TYR A 69 -5.26 -1.29 4.72
CA TYR A 69 -4.91 0.13 4.69
C TYR A 69 -6.14 1.02 4.91
N SER A 70 -7.30 0.64 4.36
CA SER A 70 -8.57 1.33 4.62
C SER A 70 -8.99 1.25 6.09
N ALA A 71 -8.86 0.07 6.72
CA ALA A 71 -9.16 -0.10 8.13
C ALA A 71 -8.20 0.69 9.03
N PHE A 72 -6.90 0.66 8.72
CA PHE A 72 -5.86 1.46 9.39
C PHE A 72 -6.18 2.96 9.36
N LEU A 73 -6.50 3.51 8.18
CA LEU A 73 -6.84 4.94 8.03
C LEU A 73 -8.12 5.33 8.78
N LYS A 74 -9.05 4.40 8.99
CA LYS A 74 -10.26 4.62 9.79
C LYS A 74 -10.02 4.53 11.30
N GLY A 75 -8.81 4.21 11.73
CA GLY A 75 -8.46 4.02 13.14
C GLY A 75 -8.88 2.67 13.72
N ASN A 76 -9.23 1.68 12.89
CA ASN A 76 -9.60 0.36 13.37
C ASN A 76 -8.35 -0.39 13.86
N THR A 77 -8.40 -0.94 15.07
CA THR A 77 -7.35 -1.82 15.60
C THR A 77 -7.41 -3.15 14.87
N THR A 78 -6.65 -3.25 13.78
CA THR A 78 -6.53 -4.52 13.05
C THR A 78 -5.35 -5.25 13.68
N SER A 79 -5.62 -6.15 14.62
CA SER A 79 -4.61 -7.04 15.16
C SER A 79 -4.00 -7.85 14.02
N LEU A 80 -2.70 -7.69 13.82
CA LEU A 80 -1.91 -8.63 13.02
C LEU A 80 -1.81 -9.89 13.89
N GLY A 81 -2.75 -10.81 13.70
CA GLY A 81 -2.68 -12.15 14.28
C GLY A 81 -1.48 -12.92 13.77
#